data_AF-A0A409YTT7-F1
#
_entry.id   AF-A0A409YTT7-F1
#
_cell.length_a   1.000
_cell.length_b   1.000
_cell.length_c   1.000
_cell.angle_alpha   90.00
_cell.angle_beta   90.00
_cell.angle_gamma   90.00
#
_symmetry.space_group_name_H-M   'P 1'
#
loop_
_entity.id
_entity.type
_entity.pdbx_description
1 polymer ?
#
loop_
_entity_poly.entity_id
_entity_poly.type
_entity_poly.pdbx_seq_one_letter_code
_entity_poly.pdbx_strand_id
1 'polypeptide(L)'
;MSATLTLCSAQNLNGTCVEVSLAAVQCINIYALPALFNDLSSLAVPFGFICTLFAGKDCIRMNSTSRDIVGISGGIWPSLTAVEGVDGPQNFDDLTSSLICSPFGFGC
;
A
#
# COMPACT_ATOMS: atom_id res chain seq x y z
N MET A 1 -9.29 8.42 16.63
CA MET A 1 -8.22 9.01 15.80
C MET A 1 -8.44 8.52 14.38
N SER A 2 -8.74 9.40 13.45
CA SER A 2 -8.90 9.05 12.04
C SER A 2 -7.52 8.97 11.41
N ALA A 3 -7.06 7.78 11.06
CA ALA A 3 -5.78 7.59 10.38
C ALA A 3 -6.01 7.74 8.87
N THR A 4 -5.19 8.54 8.20
CA THR A 4 -5.25 8.74 6.74
C THR A 4 -4.00 8.17 6.10
N LEU A 5 -4.21 7.35 5.08
CA LEU A 5 -3.19 6.82 4.20
C LEU A 5 -3.03 7.79 3.02
N THR A 6 -1.82 8.20 2.69
CA THR A 6 -1.56 9.01 1.50
C THR A 6 -0.93 8.13 0.43
N LEU A 7 -1.49 8.13 -0.76
CA LEU A 7 -1.03 7.36 -1.91
C LEU A 7 -0.70 8.32 -3.03
N CYS A 8 0.49 8.25 -3.62
CA CYS A 8 0.94 9.22 -4.63
C CYS A 8 1.42 8.54 -5.90
N SER A 9 1.12 9.17 -7.04
CA SER A 9 1.40 8.62 -8.36
C SER A 9 2.85 8.78 -8.83
N ALA A 10 3.69 9.42 -8.03
CA ALA A 10 5.10 9.60 -8.34
C ALA A 10 5.93 9.43 -7.07
N GLN A 11 7.23 9.19 -7.25
CA GLN A 11 8.16 9.02 -6.14
C GLN A 11 8.26 10.30 -5.28
N ASN A 12 8.68 10.13 -4.03
CA ASN A 12 8.84 11.18 -3.02
C ASN A 12 7.55 11.92 -2.66
N LEU A 13 6.40 11.23 -2.61
CA LEU A 13 5.08 11.80 -2.33
C LEU A 13 4.72 12.95 -3.28
N ASN A 14 5.04 12.79 -4.56
CA ASN A 14 4.83 13.81 -5.58
C ASN A 14 3.75 13.38 -6.60
N GLY A 15 3.41 14.28 -7.52
CA GLY A 15 2.42 14.01 -8.56
C GLY A 15 1.00 14.09 -8.02
N THR A 16 0.17 13.10 -8.33
CA THR A 16 -1.21 13.06 -7.88
C THR A 16 -1.31 12.23 -6.61
N CYS A 17 -1.67 12.87 -5.50
CA CYS A 17 -1.84 12.19 -4.21
C CYS A 17 -3.31 12.07 -3.83
N VAL A 18 -3.69 10.88 -3.34
CA VAL A 18 -5.02 10.57 -2.80
C VAL A 18 -4.89 10.22 -1.34
N GLU A 19 -5.73 10.82 -0.51
CA GLU A 19 -5.84 10.50 0.91
C GLU A 19 -7.01 9.55 1.13
N VAL A 20 -6.72 8.40 1.74
CA VAL A 20 -7.70 7.37 2.05
C VAL A 20 -7.85 7.26 3.56
N SER A 21 -9.07 7.43 4.06
CA SER A 21 -9.38 7.28 5.48
C SER A 21 -9.39 5.80 5.87
N LEU A 22 -8.55 5.43 6.84
CA LEU A 22 -8.44 4.08 7.41
C LEU A 22 -9.48 3.84 8.53
N ALA A 23 -10.65 4.47 8.45
CA ALA A 23 -11.70 4.38 9.47
C ALA A 23 -12.28 2.95 9.64
N ALA A 24 -12.12 2.09 8.64
CA ALA A 24 -12.45 0.67 8.68
C ALA A 24 -11.39 -0.14 7.93
N VAL A 25 -11.09 -1.35 8.40
CA VAL A 25 -10.22 -2.30 7.69
C VAL A 25 -10.97 -2.73 6.42
N GLN A 26 -10.66 -2.08 5.31
CA GLN A 26 -11.26 -2.34 4.00
C GLN A 26 -10.16 -2.46 2.97
N CYS A 27 -10.35 -3.36 2.01
CA CYS A 27 -9.46 -3.47 0.87
C CYS A 27 -9.61 -2.23 0.00
N ILE A 28 -8.50 -1.55 -0.26
CA ILE A 28 -8.43 -0.37 -1.11
C ILE A 28 -7.94 -0.82 -2.48
N ASN A 29 -8.82 -0.79 -3.47
CA ASN A 29 -8.48 -1.08 -4.87
C ASN A 29 -7.90 0.18 -5.53
N ILE A 30 -6.64 0.12 -5.96
CA ILE A 30 -5.96 1.23 -6.64
C ILE A 30 -6.63 1.53 -7.98
N TYR A 31 -7.14 0.51 -8.68
CA TYR A 31 -7.93 0.69 -9.90
C TYR A 31 -9.25 1.44 -9.70
N ALA A 32 -9.79 1.46 -8.47
CA ALA A 32 -10.98 2.25 -8.16
C ALA A 32 -10.63 3.73 -7.92
N LEU A 33 -9.34 4.08 -7.86
CA LEU A 33 -8.83 5.42 -7.72
C LEU A 33 -8.33 5.90 -9.10
N PRO A 34 -9.12 6.67 -9.87
CA PRO A 34 -8.73 7.08 -11.21
C PRO A 34 -7.43 7.92 -11.23
N ALA A 35 -7.11 8.57 -10.12
CA ALA A 35 -5.90 9.35 -9.91
C ALA A 35 -4.61 8.51 -9.77
N LEU A 36 -4.72 7.20 -9.51
CA LEU A 36 -3.60 6.32 -9.18
C LEU A 36 -3.63 5.02 -10.02
N PHE A 37 -4.38 5.01 -11.12
CA PHE A 37 -4.68 3.80 -11.90
C PHE A 37 -3.41 3.12 -12.40
N ASN A 38 -2.90 2.16 -11.61
CA ASN A 38 -1.64 1.44 -11.87
C ASN A 38 -0.39 2.33 -11.91
N ASP A 39 -0.42 3.47 -11.23
CA ASP A 39 0.66 4.47 -11.21
C ASP A 39 1.17 4.72 -9.77
N LEU A 40 0.94 3.79 -8.83
CA LEU A 40 1.37 3.99 -7.45
C LEU A 40 2.89 3.82 -7.32
N SER A 41 3.61 4.91 -7.05
CA SER A 41 5.07 4.89 -6.88
C SER A 41 5.54 5.28 -5.46
N SER A 42 4.71 5.99 -4.69
CA SER A 42 5.04 6.32 -3.29
C SER A 42 3.80 6.42 -2.41
N LEU A 43 3.99 6.30 -1.10
CA LEU A 43 2.89 6.38 -0.14
C LEU A 43 3.39 6.78 1.25
N ALA A 44 2.48 7.26 2.09
CA ALA A 44 2.71 7.52 3.50
C ALA A 44 1.66 6.77 4.33
N VAL A 45 2.15 5.84 5.15
CA VAL A 45 1.33 5.09 6.11
C VAL A 45 1.37 5.81 7.45
N PRO A 46 0.22 6.06 8.09
CA PRO A 46 0.19 6.65 9.43
C PRO A 46 0.89 5.74 10.44
N PHE A 47 1.63 6.34 11.38
CA PHE A 47 2.29 5.57 12.44
C PHE A 47 1.28 4.75 13.25
N GLY A 48 1.67 3.52 13.60
CA GLY A 48 0.80 2.57 14.30
C GLY A 48 -0.14 1.77 13.39
N PHE A 49 0.01 1.87 12.07
CA PHE A 49 -0.65 1.00 11.10
C PHE A 49 0.38 0.17 10.33
N ILE A 50 -0.04 -1.01 9.88
CA ILE A 50 0.67 -1.81 8.89
C ILE A 50 -0.24 -1.94 7.67
N CYS A 51 0.32 -1.65 6.51
CA CYS A 51 -0.34 -1.86 5.23
C CYS A 51 0.31 -3.02 4.49
N THR A 52 -0.51 -3.82 3.85
CA THR A 52 -0.09 -4.92 3.00
C THR A 52 -0.53 -4.60 1.58
N LEU A 53 0.45 -4.52 0.67
CA LEU A 53 0.23 -4.25 -0.76
C LEU A 53 0.10 -5.58 -1.48
N PHE A 54 -0.78 -5.62 -2.47
CA PHE A 54 -1.00 -6.78 -3.32
C PHE A 54 -0.82 -6.36 -4.78
N ALA A 55 -0.09 -7.20 -5.53
CA ALA A 55 -0.07 -7.11 -6.99
C ALA A 55 -1.43 -7.51 -7.60
N GLY A 56 -2.25 -8.25 -6.84
CA GLY A 56 -3.61 -8.63 -7.20
C GLY A 56 -4.66 -7.55 -6.94
N LYS A 57 -5.81 -7.66 -7.63
CA LYS A 57 -7.02 -6.88 -7.32
C LYS A 57 -7.74 -7.47 -6.10
N ASP A 58 -8.56 -6.65 -5.44
CA ASP A 58 -9.45 -7.06 -4.35
C ASP A 58 -8.74 -7.67 -3.12
N CYS A 59 -7.47 -7.29 -2.90
CA CYS A 59 -6.61 -7.80 -1.84
C CYS A 59 -6.48 -9.33 -1.87
N ILE A 60 -6.59 -9.90 -3.07
CA ILE A 60 -6.44 -11.32 -3.32
C ILE A 60 -4.98 -11.57 -3.72
N ARG A 61 -4.40 -12.63 -3.18
CA ARG A 61 -3.12 -13.15 -3.69
C ARG A 61 -3.35 -13.68 -5.11
N MET A 62 -2.67 -13.12 -6.11
CA MET A 62 -2.74 -13.67 -7.47
C MET A 62 -2.06 -15.04 -7.57
N ASN A 63 -1.06 -15.30 -6.74
CA ASN A 63 -0.34 -16.56 -6.69
C ASN A 63 -0.11 -17.01 -5.24
N SER A 64 0.10 -18.31 -5.04
CA SER A 64 0.47 -18.87 -3.71
C SER A 64 1.88 -18.47 -3.28
N THR A 65 2.64 -17.83 -4.18
CA THR A 65 3.99 -17.34 -3.97
C THR A 65 3.99 -16.03 -3.18
N SER A 66 4.87 -15.92 -2.18
CA SER A 66 5.03 -14.71 -1.34
C SER A 66 5.63 -13.49 -2.06
N ARG A 67 5.65 -13.50 -3.41
CA ARG A 67 6.17 -12.43 -4.28
C ARG A 67 5.11 -11.44 -4.74
N ASP A 68 3.85 -11.72 -4.47
CA ASP A 68 2.74 -10.85 -4.89
C ASP A 68 2.25 -9.97 -3.74
N ILE A 69 2.95 -10.02 -2.60
CA ILE A 69 2.56 -9.33 -1.38
C ILE A 69 3.78 -8.79 -0.66
N VAL A 70 3.70 -7.52 -0.29
CA VAL A 70 4.68 -6.87 0.58
C VAL A 70 3.97 -6.17 1.73
N GLY A 71 4.59 -6.22 2.91
CA GLY A 71 4.10 -5.55 4.11
C GLY A 71 4.95 -4.32 4.38
N ILE A 72 4.30 -3.19 4.63
CA ILE A 72 4.95 -1.93 4.98
C ILE A 72 4.43 -1.41 6.32
N SER A 73 5.34 -0.94 7.15
CA SER A 73 5.01 -0.33 8.42
C SER A 73 4.67 1.16 8.26
N GLY A 74 3.99 1.71 9.27
CA GLY A 74 3.79 3.14 9.45
C GLY A 74 5.07 3.94 9.23
N GLY A 75 5.01 4.93 8.34
CA GLY A 75 6.16 5.69 7.87
C GLY A 75 5.94 6.25 6.46
N ILE A 76 6.92 7.02 5.99
CA ILE A 76 6.94 7.56 4.64
C ILE A 76 7.75 6.63 3.75
N TRP A 77 7.15 6.20 2.64
CA TRP A 77 7.73 5.33 1.63
C TRP A 77 7.89 6.14 0.33
N PRO A 78 9.06 6.78 0.12
CA PRO A 78 9.28 7.65 -1.03
C PRO A 78 9.37 6.89 -2.36
N SER A 79 9.61 5.58 -2.34
CA SER A 79 9.64 4.73 -3.55
C SER A 79 9.19 3.31 -3.22
N LEU A 80 8.43 2.69 -4.12
CA LEU A 80 8.03 1.27 -4.02
C LEU A 80 8.91 0.33 -4.86
N THR A 81 10.03 0.82 -5.39
CA THR A 81 10.96 0.05 -6.23
C THR A 81 11.70 -1.06 -5.50
N ALA A 82 11.86 -0.93 -4.18
CA ALA A 82 12.53 -1.91 -3.32
C ALA A 82 11.81 -1.98 -1.98
N VAL A 83 10.67 -2.67 -1.95
CA VAL A 83 9.93 -2.93 -0.72
C VAL A 83 10.32 -4.30 -0.19
N GLU A 84 10.70 -4.36 1.09
CA GLU A 84 11.04 -5.61 1.76
C GLU A 84 9.81 -6.52 1.85
N GLY A 85 9.82 -7.59 1.06
CA GLY A 85 8.82 -8.64 1.07
C GLY A 85 9.30 -9.89 1.80
N VAL A 86 8.44 -10.91 1.81
CA VAL A 86 8.76 -12.21 2.44
C VAL A 86 9.91 -12.93 1.73
N ASP A 87 10.06 -12.72 0.42
CA ASP A 87 11.11 -13.34 -0.43
C ASP A 87 12.26 -12.35 -0.73
N GLY A 88 12.45 -11.31 0.10
CA GLY A 88 13.43 -10.24 -0.09
C GLY A 88 12.85 -8.97 -0.73
N PRO A 89 13.70 -8.01 -1.15
CA PRO A 89 13.26 -6.77 -1.75
C PRO A 89 12.57 -7.02 -3.10
N GLN A 90 11.34 -6.53 -3.23
CA GLN A 90 10.49 -6.69 -4.39
C GLN A 90 10.10 -5.31 -4.94
N ASN A 91 9.99 -5.21 -6.27
CA ASN A 91 9.56 -3.99 -6.93
C ASN A 91 8.02 -3.98 -7.03
N PHE A 92 7.40 -3.04 -6.32
CA PHE A 92 5.96 -2.78 -6.30
C PHE A 92 5.56 -1.43 -6.92
N ASP A 93 6.53 -0.73 -7.50
CA ASP A 93 6.35 0.50 -8.28
C ASP A 93 5.45 0.20 -9.48
N ASP A 94 4.34 0.91 -9.61
CA ASP A 94 3.33 0.73 -10.67
C ASP A 94 2.77 -0.71 -10.78
N LEU A 95 2.97 -1.53 -9.75
CA LEU A 95 2.51 -2.91 -9.68
C LEU A 95 1.36 -3.09 -8.68
N THR A 96 1.27 -2.17 -7.71
CA THR A 96 0.29 -2.27 -6.63
C THR A 96 -1.12 -2.07 -7.16
N SER A 97 -1.91 -3.14 -7.10
CA SER A 97 -3.28 -3.17 -7.59
C SER A 97 -4.31 -2.96 -6.49
N SER A 98 -4.00 -3.47 -5.29
CA SER A 98 -4.83 -3.26 -4.11
C SER A 98 -3.97 -3.30 -2.85
N LEU A 99 -4.50 -2.74 -1.76
CA LEU A 99 -3.81 -2.73 -0.47
C LEU A 99 -4.83 -2.80 0.67
N ILE A 100 -4.39 -3.33 1.80
CA ILE A 100 -5.17 -3.36 3.03
C ILE A 100 -4.32 -2.82 4.17
N CYS A 101 -4.89 -1.93 4.97
CA CYS A 101 -4.21 -1.38 6.13
C CYS A 101 -4.96 -1.76 7.40
N SER A 102 -4.21 -2.13 8.44
CA SER A 102 -4.74 -2.48 9.74
C SER A 102 -3.92 -1.80 10.86
N PRO A 103 -4.57 -1.39 11.95
CA PRO A 103 -3.86 -0.83 13.09
C PRO A 103 -3.01 -1.91 13.76
N PHE A 104 -1.72 -1.61 14.01
CA PHE A 104 -0.74 -2.49 14.67
C PHE A 104 -1.01 -2.69 16.18
N GLY A 105 -2.22 -2.35 16.64
CA GLY A 105 -2.58 -2.23 18.06
C GLY A 105 -3.65 -3.21 18.55
N PHE A 106 -4.16 -4.12 17.72
CA PHE A 106 -4.92 -5.28 18.23
C PHE A 106 -3.96 -6.43 18.55
N GLY A 107 -2.98 -6.13 19.40
CA GLY A 107 -2.29 -7.15 20.19
C GLY A 107 -3.19 -7.50 21.37
N CYS A 108 -3.72 -8.72 21.35
CA CYS A 108 -4.07 -9.42 22.59
C CYS A 108 -2.80 -9.74 23.38
#